data_AF-A0A829ZEJ0-F1
#
_entry.id   AF-A0A829ZEJ0-F1
#
_cell.length_a   1.000
_cell.length_b   1.000
_cell.length_c   1.000
_cell.angle_alpha   90.00
_cell.angle_beta   90.00
_cell.angle_gamma   90.00
#
_symmetry.space_group_name_H-M   'P 1'
#
loop_
_entity.id
_entity.type
_entity.pdbx_description
1 polymer ?
#
loop_
_entity_poly.entity_id
_entity_poly.type
_entity_poly.pdbx_seq_one_letter_code
_entity_poly.pdbx_strand_id
1 'polypeptide(L)' 'MKYEIANEFGVNLGPDTTARENGSVGGEITKRLVEMGQKQMTSSSRYNQSK' A
#
# COMPACT_ATOMS: atom_id res chain seq x y z
N MET A 1 2.92 8.18 1.42
CA MET A 1 2.27 6.89 1.76
C MET A 1 2.58 6.38 3.16
N LYS A 2 3.85 6.14 3.56
CA LYS A 2 4.16 5.64 4.92
C LYS A 2 3.56 6.50 6.05
N TYR A 3 3.83 7.80 6.04
CA TYR A 3 3.33 8.71 7.07
C TYR A 3 1.83 8.98 6.96
N GLU A 4 1.28 8.98 5.75
CA GLU A 4 -0.17 9.12 5.51
C GLU A 4 -0.93 7.95 6.13
N ILE A 5 -0.52 6.72 5.82
CA ILE A 5 -1.13 5.51 6.39
C ILE A 5 -0.94 5.44 7.90
N ALA A 6 0.25 5.80 8.40
CA ALA A 6 0.49 5.88 9.84
C ALA A 6 -0.50 6.85 10.52
N ASN A 7 -0.73 8.02 9.92
CA ASN A 7 -1.72 8.98 10.41
C ASN A 7 -3.16 8.45 10.30
N GLU A 8 -3.53 7.81 9.18
CA GLU A 8 -4.85 7.19 8.99
C GLU A 8 -5.13 6.12 10.05
N PHE A 9 -4.11 5.34 10.44
CA PHE A 9 -4.24 4.27 11.43
C PHE A 9 -4.00 4.74 12.87
N GLY A 10 -3.66 6.02 13.08
CA GLY A 10 -3.31 6.54 14.41
C GLY A 10 -2.05 5.93 15.00
N VAL A 11 -1.15 5.40 14.17
CA VAL A 11 0.10 4.75 14.59
C VAL A 11 1.22 5.78 14.61
N ASN A 12 1.83 5.98 15.77
CA ASN A 12 3.11 6.68 15.85
C ASN A 12 4.25 5.69 15.56
N LEU A 13 4.98 5.86 14.47
CA LEU A 13 6.06 4.92 14.09
C LEU A 13 7.31 5.15 14.95
N GLY A 14 7.88 4.08 15.48
CA GLY A 14 9.07 4.17 16.31
C GLY A 14 9.52 2.83 16.90
N PRO A 15 10.71 2.79 17.52
CA PRO A 15 11.24 1.58 18.16
C PRO A 15 10.44 1.16 19.40
N ASP A 16 9.77 2.10 20.06
CA ASP A 16 8.92 1.86 21.24
C ASP A 16 7.49 1.45 20.89
N THR A 17 7.10 1.59 19.61
CA THR A 17 5.79 1.18 19.10
C THR A 17 5.78 -0.32 18.86
N THR A 18 4.64 -0.97 19.12
CA THR A 18 4.58 -2.42 19.00
C THR A 18 4.93 -2.87 17.56
N ALA A 19 5.59 -4.01 17.44
CA ALA A 19 5.95 -4.56 16.13
C ALA A 19 4.71 -4.76 15.24
N ARG A 20 3.55 -5.06 15.84
CA ARG A 20 2.27 -5.22 15.14
C ARG A 20 1.76 -3.90 14.55
N GLU A 21 1.82 -2.80 15.31
CA GLU A 21 1.40 -1.48 14.83
C GLU A 21 2.33 -0.98 13.72
N ASN A 22 3.65 -1.05 13.92
CA ASN A 22 4.63 -0.75 12.88
C ASN A 22 4.41 -1.61 11.61
N GLY A 23 4.16 -2.91 11.81
CA GLY A 23 3.88 -3.86 10.73
C GLY A 23 2.59 -3.57 9.97
N SER A 24 1.55 -3.07 10.65
CA SER A 24 0.26 -2.74 10.02
C SER A 24 0.39 -1.67 8.93
N VAL A 25 1.23 -0.65 9.16
CA VAL A 25 1.51 0.40 8.18
C VAL A 25 2.26 -0.17 6.96
N GLY A 26 3.26 -1.03 7.18
CA GLY A 26 3.98 -1.71 6.09
C GLY A 26 3.10 -2.66 5.26
N GLY A 27 2.18 -3.38 5.93
CA GLY A 27 1.21 -4.24 5.28
C GLY A 27 0.26 -3.47 4.36
N GLU A 28 -0.27 -2.34 4.82
CA GLU A 28 -1.16 -1.49 4.04
C GLU A 28 -0.44 -0.83 2.85
N ILE A 29 0.82 -0.41 3.04
CA ILE A 29 1.67 0.06 1.93
C ILE A 29 1.75 -1.01 0.83
N THR A 30 2.05 -2.25 1.21
CA THR A 30 2.18 -3.36 0.27
C THR A 30 0.87 -3.63 -0.45
N LYS A 31 -0.25 -3.64 0.29
CA LYS A 31 -1.58 -3.82 -0.28
C LYS A 31 -1.90 -2.76 -1.35
N ARG A 32 -1.69 -1.48 -1.07
CA ARG A 32 -1.92 -0.39 -2.04
C ARG A 32 -1.00 -0.50 -3.26
N LEU A 33 0.26 -0.88 -3.07
CA LEU A 33 1.20 -1.10 -4.18
C LEU A 33 0.73 -2.24 -5.09
N VAL A 34 0.29 -3.36 -4.51
CA VAL A 34 -0.23 -4.49 -5.28
C VAL A 34 -1.49 -4.09 -6.05
N GLU A 35 -2.43 -3.38 -5.42
CA GLU A 35 -3.65 -2.89 -6.08
C GLU A 35 -3.33 -1.94 -7.24
N MET A 36 -2.36 -1.03 -7.07
CA MET A 36 -1.91 -0.14 -8.15
C MET A 36 -1.27 -0.92 -9.30
N GLY A 37 -0.42 -1.91 -9.00
CA GLY A 37 0.17 -2.80 -10.00
C GLY A 37 -0.89 -3.57 -10.78
N GLN A 38 -1.89 -4.13 -10.09
CA GLN A 38 -3.01 -4.84 -10.73
C GLN A 38 -3.84 -3.93 -11.65
N LYS A 39 -4.09 -2.68 -11.25
CA LYS A 39 -4.78 -1.68 -12.09
C LYS A 39 -3.98 -1.33 -13.34
N GLN A 40 -2.66 -1.16 -13.21
CA GLN A 40 -1.77 -0.91 -14.35
C GLN A 40 -1.76 -2.10 -15.31
N MET A 41 -1.62 -3.33 -14.80
CA MET A 41 -1.65 -4.55 -15.63
C MET A 41 -2.98 -4.69 -16.38
N THR A 42 -4.10 -4.44 -15.70
CA THR A 42 -5.43 -4.45 -16.33
C THR A 42 -5.53 -3.40 -17.44
N SER A 43 -4.98 -2.20 -17.22
CA SER A 43 -5.00 -1.12 -18.20
C SER A 43 -4.13 -1.44 -19.42
N SER A 44 -2.95 -2.01 -19.21
CA SER A 44 -2.06 -2.48 -20.28
C SER A 44 -2.69 -3.63 -21.08
N SER A 45 -3.38 -4.56 -20.42
CA SER A 45 -4.09 -5.65 -21.07
C SER A 45 -5.24 -5.14 -21.95
N ARG A 46 -6.04 -4.17 -21.45
CA ARG A 46 -7.11 -3.54 -22.24
C ARG A 46 -6.57 -2.80 -23.47
N TYR A 47 -5.44 -2.11 -23.35
CA TYR A 47 -4.79 -1.46 -24.49
C TYR A 47 -4.41 -2.45 -25.59
N ASN A 48 -3.85 -3.59 -25.23
CA ASN A 48 -3.43 -4.61 -26.21
C ASN A 48 -4.60 -5.32 -26.92
N GLN A 49 -5.80 -5.38 -26.32
CA GLN A 49 -6.99 -5.96 -26.95
C GLN A 49 -7.71 -4.97 -27.88
N SER A 50 -7.42 -3.67 -27.76
CA SER A 50 -8.01 -2.62 -28.60
C SER A 50 -7.25 -2.33 -29.90
N LYS A 51 -6.17 -3.06 -30.18
CA LYS A 51 -5.41 -3.03 -31.43
C LYS A 51 -5.63 -4.32 -32.21
#